data_AF-A0A953UJI5-F1
#
_entry.id   AF-A0A953UJI5-F1
#
_cell.length_a   1.000
_cell.length_b   1.000
_cell.length_c   1.000
_cell.angle_alpha   90.00
_cell.angle_beta   90.00
_cell.angle_gamma   90.00
#
_symmetry.space_group_name_H-M   'P 1'
#
loop_
_entity.id
_entity.type
_entity.pdbx_description
1 polymer ?
#
loop_
_entity_poly.entity_id
_entity_poly.type
_entity_poly.pdbx_seq_one_letter_code
_entity_poly.pdbx_strand_id
1 'polypeptide(L)'
;MNTQALQQRFYELSRRLHPDRFMQRPVEERQYSLDASSILNDAYRTLKDPVKRAQYVLKQAGFDVGEQRSKDVPPELLEEVFELNMALEEMRGGDNSARPQLEQAESNFTRMMTDVDRQLESLFEKYDRSPSRDPLSELRGVLNRRKYIQNLLDEVHAELTPDT
;
A
#
# COMPACT_ATOMS: atom_id res chain seq x y z
N MET A 1 13.00 7.98 -1.71
CA MET A 1 12.69 8.43 -3.09
C MET A 1 12.23 9.89 -3.08
N ASN A 2 12.78 10.76 -3.93
CA ASN A 2 12.38 12.17 -3.98
C ASN A 2 11.08 12.35 -4.78
N THR A 3 9.97 12.59 -4.09
CA THR A 3 8.63 12.76 -4.69
C THR A 3 8.52 14.00 -5.56
N GLN A 4 9.23 15.09 -5.22
CA GLN A 4 9.28 16.30 -6.05
C GLN A 4 9.98 16.02 -7.37
N ALA A 5 11.11 15.31 -7.35
CA ALA A 5 11.83 14.92 -8.56
C ALA A 5 10.97 13.98 -9.45
N LEU A 6 10.24 13.03 -8.84
CA LEU A 6 9.29 12.18 -9.55
C LEU A 6 8.20 13.01 -10.25
N GLN A 7 7.59 13.95 -9.53
CA GLN A 7 6.51 14.78 -10.07
C GLN A 7 7.01 15.71 -11.18
N GLN A 8 8.18 16.32 -11.02
CA GLN A 8 8.82 17.14 -12.07
C GLN A 8 9.06 16.30 -13.32
N ARG A 9 9.63 15.10 -13.15
CA ARG A 9 9.91 14.20 -14.28
C ARG A 9 8.64 13.75 -14.99
N PHE A 10 7.59 13.47 -14.24
CA PHE A 10 6.27 13.14 -14.78
C PHE A 10 5.73 14.30 -15.65
N TYR A 11 5.75 15.54 -15.17
CA TYR A 11 5.25 16.67 -15.94
C TYR A 11 6.08 16.94 -17.20
N GLU A 12 7.41 16.82 -17.12
CA GLU A 12 8.28 16.94 -18.29
C GLU A 12 7.93 15.94 -19.39
N LEU A 13 7.77 14.67 -19.01
CA LEU A 13 7.44 13.59 -19.95
C LEU A 13 6.01 13.72 -20.46
N SER A 14 5.05 14.07 -19.60
CA SER A 14 3.65 14.27 -19.96
C SER A 14 3.51 15.36 -21.03
N ARG A 15 4.22 16.48 -20.87
CA ARG A 15 4.26 17.55 -21.88
C ARG A 15 4.88 17.11 -23.20
N ARG A 16 5.80 16.15 -23.20
CA ARG A 16 6.44 15.64 -24.44
C ARG A 16 5.55 14.64 -25.18
N LEU A 17 4.81 13.84 -24.42
CA LEU A 17 4.00 12.72 -24.93
C LEU A 17 2.51 13.09 -25.11
N HIS A 18 2.09 14.29 -24.71
CA HIS A 18 0.68 14.70 -24.72
C HIS A 18 0.02 14.55 -26.10
N PRO A 19 -1.16 13.90 -26.21
CA PRO A 19 -1.87 13.68 -27.47
C PRO A 19 -2.09 14.95 -28.30
N ASP A 20 -2.30 16.10 -27.65
CA ASP A 20 -2.46 17.38 -28.33
C ASP A 20 -1.30 17.75 -29.25
N ARG A 21 -0.08 17.33 -28.92
CA ARG A 21 1.12 17.59 -29.76
C ARG A 21 1.15 16.75 -31.02
N PHE A 22 0.35 15.69 -31.06
CA PHE A 22 0.31 14.71 -32.14
C PHE A 22 -0.98 14.78 -32.95
N MET A 23 -1.93 15.69 -32.64
CA MET A 23 -3.23 15.75 -33.35
C MET A 23 -3.11 15.84 -34.88
N GLN A 24 -2.09 16.56 -35.37
CA GLN A 24 -1.80 16.75 -36.80
C GLN A 24 -0.83 15.70 -37.37
N ARG A 25 -0.40 14.72 -36.58
CA ARG A 25 0.51 13.65 -36.97
C ARG A 25 -0.26 12.45 -37.55
N PRO A 26 0.44 11.54 -38.26
CA PRO A 26 -0.14 10.27 -38.71
C PRO A 26 -0.85 9.51 -37.59
N VAL A 27 -1.82 8.67 -37.96
CA VAL A 27 -2.61 7.85 -37.01
C VAL A 27 -1.71 7.03 -36.08
N GLU A 28 -0.65 6.43 -36.61
CA GLU A 28 0.31 5.63 -35.84
C GLU A 28 1.00 6.43 -34.74
N GLU A 29 1.45 7.66 -35.04
CA GLU A 29 2.09 8.55 -34.06
C GLU A 29 1.10 9.03 -32.99
N ARG A 30 -0.17 9.25 -33.36
CA ARG A 30 -1.24 9.58 -32.40
C ARG A 30 -1.50 8.43 -31.44
N GLN A 31 -1.59 7.21 -31.97
CA GLN A 31 -1.78 6.02 -31.16
C GLN A 31 -0.61 5.80 -30.21
N TYR A 32 0.62 5.92 -30.71
CA TYR A 32 1.83 5.85 -29.88
C TYR A 32 1.82 6.86 -28.74
N SER A 33 1.41 8.11 -29.01
CA SER A 33 1.30 9.15 -27.98
C SER A 33 0.26 8.83 -26.90
N LEU A 34 -0.89 8.26 -27.29
CA LEU A 34 -1.91 7.81 -26.35
C LEU A 34 -1.39 6.68 -25.45
N ASP A 35 -0.79 5.65 -26.05
CA ASP A 35 -0.27 4.49 -25.32
C ASP A 35 0.86 4.89 -24.37
N ALA A 36 1.80 5.71 -24.85
CA ALA A 36 2.92 6.20 -24.06
C ALA A 36 2.45 7.10 -22.90
N SER A 37 1.40 7.91 -23.10
CA SER A 37 0.80 8.71 -22.03
C SER A 37 0.13 7.84 -20.97
N SER A 38 -0.54 6.75 -21.38
CA SER A 38 -1.12 5.78 -20.47
C SER A 38 -0.05 5.10 -19.60
N ILE A 39 1.01 4.59 -20.24
CA ILE A 39 2.14 3.96 -19.55
C ILE A 39 2.79 4.94 -18.56
N LEU A 40 2.98 6.21 -18.95
CA LEU A 40 3.55 7.23 -18.08
C LEU A 40 2.68 7.48 -16.84
N ASN A 41 1.37 7.56 -17.02
CA ASN A 41 0.42 7.75 -15.92
C ASN A 41 0.46 6.57 -14.93
N ASP A 42 0.48 5.35 -15.44
CA ASP A 42 0.54 4.15 -14.60
C ASP A 42 1.86 4.01 -13.88
N ALA A 43 2.99 4.32 -14.54
CA ALA A 43 4.29 4.39 -13.91
C ALA A 43 4.30 5.42 -12.77
N TYR A 44 3.77 6.62 -13.02
CA TYR A 44 3.69 7.67 -12.00
C TYR A 44 2.83 7.26 -10.81
N ARG A 45 1.63 6.70 -11.06
CA ARG A 45 0.75 6.19 -9.99
C ARG A 45 1.42 5.08 -9.17
N THR A 46 2.11 4.16 -9.83
CA THR A 46 2.82 3.05 -9.18
C THR A 46 3.97 3.54 -8.31
N LEU A 47 4.79 4.47 -8.82
CA LEU A 47 5.96 4.97 -8.09
C LEU A 47 5.58 5.94 -6.96
N LYS A 48 4.49 6.71 -7.14
CA LYS A 48 4.01 7.67 -6.14
C LYS A 48 3.44 6.99 -4.90
N ASP A 49 2.72 5.89 -5.08
CA ASP A 49 2.14 5.10 -4.00
C ASP A 49 3.24 4.24 -3.34
N PRO A 50 3.54 4.41 -2.04
CA PRO A 50 4.62 3.68 -1.37
C PRO A 50 4.45 2.16 -1.42
N VAL A 51 3.22 1.66 -1.32
CA VAL A 51 2.88 0.23 -1.32
C VAL A 51 3.03 -0.34 -2.72
N LYS A 52 2.48 0.32 -3.74
CA LYS A 52 2.62 -0.13 -5.14
C LYS A 52 4.08 -0.08 -5.59
N ARG A 53 4.82 0.95 -5.16
CA ARG A 53 6.26 1.05 -5.41
C ARG A 53 6.99 -0.13 -4.78
N ALA A 54 6.67 -0.47 -3.53
CA ALA A 54 7.28 -1.58 -2.80
C ALA A 54 7.04 -2.90 -3.53
N GLN A 55 5.79 -3.16 -3.91
CA GLN A 55 5.43 -4.34 -4.68
C GLN A 55 6.15 -4.41 -6.03
N TYR A 56 6.24 -3.28 -6.74
CA TYR A 56 6.93 -3.21 -8.03
C TYR A 56 8.42 -3.52 -7.91
N VAL A 57 9.13 -2.89 -6.96
CA VAL A 57 10.57 -3.11 -6.76
C VAL A 57 10.86 -4.55 -6.34
N LEU A 58 10.06 -5.12 -5.44
CA LEU A 58 10.17 -6.52 -5.04
C LEU A 58 9.99 -7.47 -6.23
N LYS A 59 8.97 -7.22 -7.07
CA LYS A 59 8.74 -8.01 -8.28
C LYS A 59 9.92 -7.93 -9.24
N GLN A 60 10.51 -6.75 -9.44
CA GLN A 60 11.71 -6.58 -10.29
C GLN A 60 12.93 -7.31 -9.73
N ALA A 61 13.04 -7.42 -8.41
CA ALA A 61 14.10 -8.17 -7.73
C ALA A 61 13.82 -9.69 -7.60
N GLY A 62 12.76 -10.19 -8.23
CA GLY A 62 12.40 -11.60 -8.26
C GLY A 62 11.82 -12.14 -6.94
N PHE A 63 11.34 -11.26 -6.06
CA PHE A 63 10.56 -11.69 -4.90
C PHE A 63 9.15 -12.04 -5.33
N ASP A 64 8.61 -13.13 -4.77
CA ASP A 64 7.19 -13.43 -4.89
C ASP A 64 6.41 -12.46 -3.98
N VAL A 65 5.72 -11.53 -4.63
CA VAL A 65 4.80 -10.56 -4.01
C VAL A 65 3.34 -10.95 -4.27
N GLY A 66 3.11 -12.15 -4.82
CA GLY A 66 1.77 -12.73 -4.96
C GLY A 66 1.07 -12.83 -3.61
N GLU A 67 -0.24 -13.12 -3.64
CA GLU A 67 -1.08 -13.25 -2.44
C GLU A 67 -0.42 -14.19 -1.44
N GLN A 68 0.34 -13.61 -0.51
CA GLN A 68 0.80 -14.30 0.66
C GLN A 68 -0.46 -14.80 1.35
N ARG A 69 -0.65 -16.12 1.32
CA ARG A 69 -1.71 -16.79 2.05
C ARG A 69 -1.48 -16.41 3.51
N SER A 70 -2.27 -15.45 3.99
CA SER A 70 -2.19 -14.82 5.31
C SER A 70 -2.60 -15.80 6.40
N LYS A 71 -1.92 -16.94 6.48
CA LYS A 71 -2.20 -17.97 7.48
C LYS A 71 -1.42 -17.73 8.76
N ASP A 72 -0.29 -17.03 8.68
CA ASP A 72 0.55 -16.76 9.82
C ASP A 72 0.31 -15.32 10.28
N VAL A 73 -0.34 -15.19 11.44
CA VAL A 73 -0.46 -13.92 12.16
C VAL A 73 0.95 -13.51 12.59
N PRO A 74 1.42 -12.29 12.28
CA PRO A 74 2.69 -11.79 12.80
C PRO A 74 2.70 -11.93 14.33
N PRO A 75 3.74 -12.54 14.94
CA PRO A 75 3.78 -12.78 16.38
C PRO A 75 3.52 -11.53 17.22
N GLU A 76 3.96 -10.37 16.73
CA GLU A 76 3.77 -9.06 17.35
C GLU A 76 2.34 -8.50 17.27
N LEU A 77 1.41 -9.18 16.58
CA LEU A 77 -0.01 -8.82 16.49
C LEU A 77 -0.92 -9.81 17.22
N LEU A 78 -0.38 -10.89 17.80
CA LEU A 78 -1.19 -11.97 18.36
C LEU A 78 -2.08 -11.51 19.51
N GLU A 79 -1.58 -10.62 20.36
CA GLU A 79 -2.31 -10.09 21.52
C GLU A 79 -3.48 -9.22 21.07
N GLU A 80 -3.22 -8.27 20.18
CA GLU A 80 -4.20 -7.34 19.64
C GLU A 80 -5.27 -8.05 18.81
N VAL A 81 -4.89 -9.09 18.06
CA VAL A 81 -5.85 -9.94 17.33
C VAL A 81 -6.73 -10.73 18.29
N PHE A 82 -6.16 -11.24 19.39
CA PHE A 82 -6.94 -11.94 20.41
C PHE A 82 -7.96 -11.00 21.07
N GLU A 83 -7.53 -9.81 21.50
CA GLU A 83 -8.40 -8.79 22.08
C GLU A 83 -9.51 -8.37 21.12
N LEU A 84 -9.17 -8.14 19.84
CA LEU A 84 -10.14 -7.83 18.80
C LEU A 84 -11.20 -8.94 18.68
N ASN A 85 -10.77 -10.20 18.55
CA ASN A 85 -11.69 -11.32 18.36
C ASN A 85 -12.66 -11.47 19.54
N MET A 86 -12.20 -11.25 20.78
CA MET A 86 -13.08 -11.26 21.95
C MET A 86 -14.14 -10.15 21.88
N ALA A 87 -13.72 -8.92 21.60
CA ALA A 87 -14.65 -7.79 21.50
C ALA A 87 -15.66 -7.96 20.35
N LEU A 88 -15.23 -8.53 19.22
CA LEU A 88 -16.12 -8.89 18.11
C LEU A 88 -17.13 -9.98 18.49
N GLU A 89 -16.69 -11.01 19.23
CA GLU A 89 -17.59 -12.08 19.70
C GLU A 89 -18.66 -11.53 20.66
N GLU A 90 -18.28 -10.65 21.59
CA GLU A 90 -19.21 -9.98 22.50
C GLU A 90 -20.23 -9.11 21.76
N MET A 91 -19.77 -8.28 20.81
CA MET A 91 -20.64 -7.46 19.95
C MET A 91 -21.62 -8.31 19.14
N ARG A 92 -21.14 -9.36 18.48
CA ARG A 92 -21.98 -10.30 17.70
C ARG A 92 -22.94 -11.11 18.57
N GLY A 93 -22.59 -11.30 19.85
CA GLY A 93 -23.46 -11.85 20.89
C GLY A 93 -24.56 -10.89 21.38
N GLY A 94 -24.56 -9.64 20.90
CA GLY A 94 -25.52 -8.60 21.27
C GLY A 94 -25.10 -7.74 22.47
N ASP A 95 -23.87 -7.92 22.98
CA ASP A 95 -23.32 -7.09 24.04
C ASP A 95 -22.65 -5.84 23.48
N ASN A 96 -23.42 -4.76 23.38
CA ASN A 96 -22.93 -3.47 22.92
C ASN A 96 -21.93 -2.81 23.90
N SER A 97 -21.72 -3.37 25.09
CA SER A 97 -20.73 -2.84 26.04
C SER A 97 -19.28 -3.04 25.57
N ALA A 98 -19.06 -3.92 24.58
CA ALA A 98 -17.77 -4.18 23.96
C ALA A 98 -17.35 -3.14 22.90
N ARG A 99 -18.26 -2.25 22.49
CA ARG A 99 -17.98 -1.19 21.51
C ARG A 99 -16.75 -0.32 21.84
N PRO A 100 -16.52 0.15 23.08
CA PRO A 100 -15.33 0.93 23.42
C PRO A 100 -14.02 0.14 23.23
N GLN A 101 -14.05 -1.19 23.37
CA GLN A 101 -12.86 -2.02 23.13
C GLN A 101 -12.56 -2.10 21.63
N LEU A 102 -13.58 -2.18 20.78
CA LEU A 102 -13.41 -2.10 19.32
C LEU A 102 -12.87 -0.74 18.88
N GLU A 103 -13.39 0.36 19.43
CA GLU A 103 -12.86 1.71 19.15
C GLU A 103 -11.40 1.85 19.63
N GLN A 104 -11.05 1.22 20.75
CA GLN A 104 -9.65 1.17 21.22
C GLN A 104 -8.76 0.33 20.30
N ALA A 105 -9.25 -0.81 19.80
CA ALA A 105 -8.56 -1.65 18.84
C ALA A 105 -8.33 -0.92 17.50
N GLU A 106 -9.35 -0.20 16.98
CA GLU A 106 -9.25 0.66 15.81
C GLU A 106 -8.11 1.68 15.95
N SER A 107 -8.06 2.36 17.10
CA SER A 107 -7.02 3.33 17.43
C SER A 107 -5.63 2.68 17.46
N ASN A 108 -5.52 1.48 18.04
CA ASN A 108 -4.27 0.72 18.11
C ASN A 108 -3.77 0.33 16.71
N PHE A 109 -4.63 -0.28 15.90
CA PHE A 109 -4.27 -0.69 14.54
C PHE A 109 -3.98 0.50 13.63
N THR A 110 -4.64 1.65 13.81
CA THR A 110 -4.33 2.89 13.08
C THR A 110 -2.92 3.41 13.43
N ARG A 111 -2.54 3.36 14.71
CA ARG A 111 -1.17 3.70 15.14
C ARG A 111 -0.15 2.73 14.57
N MET A 112 -0.41 1.43 14.65
CA MET A 112 0.45 0.40 14.05
C MET A 112 0.61 0.60 12.54
N MET A 113 -0.48 0.88 11.82
CA MET A 113 -0.46 1.17 10.38
C MET A 113 0.47 2.36 10.08
N THR A 114 0.37 3.42 10.87
CA THR A 114 1.24 4.59 10.72
C THR A 114 2.71 4.23 10.95
N ASP A 115 3.01 3.40 11.95
CA ASP A 115 4.36 2.94 12.23
C ASP A 115 4.92 2.04 11.12
N VAL A 116 4.08 1.16 10.56
CA VAL A 116 4.42 0.33 9.40
C VAL A 116 4.72 1.18 8.17
N ASP A 117 3.93 2.22 7.91
CA ASP A 117 4.14 3.14 6.79
C ASP A 117 5.46 3.91 6.95
N ARG A 118 5.80 4.39 8.16
CA ARG A 118 7.11 5.00 8.43
C ARG A 118 8.27 4.03 8.24
N GLN A 119 8.11 2.77 8.66
CA GLN A 119 9.14 1.75 8.44
C GLN A 119 9.35 1.45 6.96
N LEU A 120 8.27 1.40 6.18
CA LEU A 120 8.34 1.23 4.73
C LEU A 120 9.10 2.38 4.06
N GLU A 121 8.86 3.63 4.47
CA GLU A 121 9.63 4.79 4.00
C GLU A 121 11.11 4.69 4.37
N SER A 122 11.43 4.35 5.62
CA SER A 122 12.82 4.19 6.07
C SER A 122 13.58 3.10 5.30
N LEU A 123 12.93 1.95 5.03
CA LEU A 123 13.53 0.88 4.23
C LEU A 123 13.79 1.32 2.80
N PHE A 124 12.88 2.12 2.22
CA PHE A 124 13.11 2.70 0.90
C PHE A 124 14.28 3.66 0.87
N GLU A 125 14.46 4.49 1.90
CA GLU A 125 15.63 5.36 1.97
C GLU A 125 16.94 4.56 2.08
N LYS A 126 16.94 3.47 2.84
CA LYS A 126 18.09 2.55 2.92
C LYS A 126 18.37 1.91 1.56
N TYR A 127 17.34 1.41 0.89
CA TYR A 127 17.44 0.81 -0.44
C TYR A 127 17.94 1.81 -1.49
N ASP A 128 17.43 3.04 -1.48
CA ASP A 128 17.84 4.10 -2.42
C ASP A 128 19.31 4.50 -2.22
N ARG A 129 19.82 4.48 -0.98
CA ARG A 129 21.23 4.77 -0.66
C ARG A 129 22.16 3.61 -1.02
N SER A 130 21.72 2.37 -0.81
CA SER A 130 22.51 1.17 -1.08
C SER A 130 21.61 0.03 -1.55
N PRO A 131 21.38 -0.07 -2.87
CA PRO A 131 20.54 -1.13 -3.45
C PRO A 131 21.13 -2.50 -3.16
N SER A 132 20.39 -3.31 -2.41
CA SER A 132 20.79 -4.65 -1.99
C SER A 132 19.55 -5.51 -1.70
N ARG A 133 19.76 -6.82 -1.51
CA ARG A 133 18.65 -7.76 -1.32
C ARG A 133 18.08 -7.73 0.10
N ASP A 134 18.85 -7.30 1.09
CA ASP A 134 18.45 -7.35 2.50
C ASP A 134 17.30 -6.37 2.82
N PRO A 135 17.37 -5.07 2.44
CA PRO A 135 16.24 -4.14 2.63
C PRO A 135 14.98 -4.59 1.89
N LEU A 136 15.13 -5.32 0.77
CA LEU A 136 13.99 -5.87 0.03
C LEU A 136 13.33 -7.03 0.78
N SER A 137 14.11 -7.91 1.41
CA SER A 137 13.56 -8.97 2.25
C SER A 137 12.77 -8.39 3.43
N GLU A 138 13.31 -7.37 4.10
CA GLU A 138 12.62 -6.65 5.17
C GLU A 138 11.33 -5.97 4.67
N LEU A 139 11.41 -5.31 3.51
CA LEU A 139 10.28 -4.59 2.91
C LEU A 139 9.14 -5.55 2.52
N ARG A 140 9.45 -6.79 2.13
CA ARG A 140 8.44 -7.85 1.96
C ARG A 140 7.69 -8.14 3.27
N GLY A 141 8.42 -8.29 4.38
CA GLY A 141 7.83 -8.52 5.71
C GLY A 141 6.94 -7.36 6.14
N VAL A 142 7.41 -6.12 5.96
CA VAL A 142 6.64 -4.90 6.27
C VAL A 142 5.34 -4.83 5.45
N LEU A 143 5.38 -5.16 4.15
CA LEU A 143 4.18 -5.20 3.32
C LEU A 143 3.15 -6.23 3.80
N ASN A 144 3.60 -7.42 4.22
CA ASN A 144 2.72 -8.44 4.75
C ASN A 144 2.02 -7.97 6.02
N ARG A 145 2.79 -7.41 6.96
CA ARG A 145 2.24 -6.86 8.21
C ARG A 145 1.27 -5.73 7.92
N ARG A 146 1.60 -4.83 6.99
CA ARG A 146 0.69 -3.75 6.54
C ARG A 146 -0.65 -4.30 6.04
N LYS A 147 -0.60 -5.31 5.17
CA LYS A 147 -1.81 -5.96 4.64
C LYS A 147 -2.63 -6.59 5.75
N TYR A 148 -1.98 -7.25 6.70
CA TYR A 148 -2.67 -7.86 7.83
C TYR A 148 -3.38 -6.82 8.71
N ILE A 149 -2.70 -5.74 9.09
CA ILE A 149 -3.30 -4.63 9.86
C ILE A 149 -4.45 -3.97 9.09
N GLN A 150 -4.31 -3.81 7.76
CA GLN A 150 -5.40 -3.29 6.94
C GLN A 150 -6.65 -4.17 7.02
N ASN A 151 -6.50 -5.48 6.91
CA ASN A 151 -7.63 -6.40 7.01
C ASN A 151 -8.32 -6.33 8.38
N LEU A 152 -7.55 -6.17 9.48
CA LEU A 152 -8.12 -6.02 10.82
C LEU A 152 -8.87 -4.69 10.96
N LEU A 153 -8.33 -3.59 10.43
CA LEU A 153 -9.03 -2.30 10.40
C LEU A 153 -10.33 -2.38 9.61
N ASP A 154 -10.32 -3.05 8.46
CA ASP A 154 -11.50 -3.24 7.63
C ASP A 154 -12.58 -4.06 8.39
N GLU A 155 -12.18 -5.08 9.15
CA GLU A 155 -13.09 -5.87 10.01
C GLU A 155 -13.67 -5.03 11.16
N VAL A 156 -12.84 -4.24 11.85
CA VAL A 156 -13.29 -3.35 12.93
C VAL A 156 -14.28 -2.31 12.42
N HIS A 157 -13.98 -1.65 11.30
CA HIS A 157 -14.87 -0.65 10.71
C HIS A 157 -16.21 -1.26 10.30
N ALA A 158 -16.20 -2.47 9.71
CA ALA A 158 -17.43 -3.14 9.32
C ALA A 158 -18.38 -3.41 10.51
N GLU A 159 -17.82 -3.68 11.70
CA GLU A 159 -18.61 -3.90 12.92
C GLU A 159 -19.03 -2.58 13.61
N LEU A 160 -18.19 -1.53 13.58
CA LEU A 160 -18.50 -0.23 14.20
C LEU A 160 -19.51 0.61 13.39
N THR A 161 -19.48 0.47 12.07
CA THR A 161 -20.41 1.11 11.13
C THR A 161 -21.06 0.06 10.25
N PRO A 162 -21.97 -0.76 10.78
CA PRO A 162 -22.76 -1.66 9.94
C PRO A 162 -23.61 -0.79 9.03
N ASP A 163 -23.50 -0.98 7.70
CA ASP A 163 -24.27 -0.24 6.71
C ASP A 163 -25.76 -0.20 7.13
N THR A 164 -26.29 1.02 7.31
CA THR A 164 -27.69 1.31 7.62
C THR A 164 -28.65 0.88 6.52
#